data_AF-A0AA91JWE4-F1
#
_entry.id   AF-A0AA91JWE4-F1
#
_cell.length_a   1.000
_cell.length_b   1.000
_cell.length_c   1.000
_cell.angle_alpha   90.00
_cell.angle_beta   90.00
_cell.angle_gamma   90.00
#
_symmetry.space_group_name_H-M   'P 1'
#
loop_
_entity.id
_entity.type
_entity.pdbx_description
1 polymer ?
#
loop_
_entity_poly.entity_id
_entity_poly.type
_entity_poly.pdbx_seq_one_letter_code
_entity_poly.pdbx_strand_id
1 'polypeptide(L)'
;MVNNALIDKLFNSQDWETSFGSFLSSLEPNDLAGVWTAENGGLLFNLSPQAGHKPIQGRKVADWEAEIGKLYSQAAQEFDEAKRKAIYAETQRLAQEYLPCIYLINRLEMMAVRDGTKCPPSAIASKASNTPPNTPPLLTNFGTFMKSKSHNKASRLGF
;
A
#
# COMPACT_ATOMS: atom_id res chain seq x y z
N MET A 1 -15.15 -19.40 -22.71
CA MET A 1 -13.98 -18.54 -22.45
C MET A 1 -13.04 -19.37 -21.59
N VAL A 2 -11.77 -19.56 -21.99
CA VAL A 2 -10.81 -20.31 -21.16
C VAL A 2 -10.55 -19.46 -19.92
N ASN A 3 -11.08 -19.89 -18.78
CA ASN A 3 -10.85 -19.23 -17.51
C ASN A 3 -9.41 -19.52 -17.09
N ASN A 4 -8.61 -18.48 -16.86
CA ASN A 4 -7.28 -18.66 -16.29
C ASN A 4 -7.45 -19.02 -14.82
N ALA A 5 -7.07 -20.24 -14.43
CA ALA A 5 -7.24 -20.76 -13.07
C ALA A 5 -6.61 -19.84 -12.00
N LEU A 6 -5.53 -19.12 -12.32
CA LEU A 6 -4.92 -18.15 -11.41
C LEU A 6 -5.83 -16.94 -11.19
N ILE A 7 -6.39 -16.38 -12.28
CA ILE A 7 -7.29 -15.23 -12.21
C ILE A 7 -8.56 -15.60 -11.42
N ASP A 8 -9.08 -16.80 -11.65
CA ASP A 8 -10.24 -17.32 -10.92
C ASP A 8 -9.95 -17.44 -9.41
N LYS A 9 -8.79 -18.00 -9.04
CA LYS A 9 -8.38 -18.09 -7.63
C LYS A 9 -8.15 -16.74 -6.99
N LEU A 10 -7.54 -15.79 -7.70
CA LEU A 10 -7.23 -14.47 -7.15
C LEU A 10 -8.49 -13.63 -6.90
N PHE A 11 -9.40 -13.55 -7.88
CA PHE A 11 -10.49 -12.57 -7.86
C PHE A 11 -11.86 -13.16 -7.55
N ASN A 12 -12.10 -14.45 -7.82
CA ASN A 12 -13.41 -15.06 -7.65
C ASN A 12 -13.48 -15.93 -6.39
N SER A 13 -12.67 -16.98 -6.31
CA SER A 13 -12.74 -17.92 -5.18
C SER A 13 -11.99 -17.44 -3.95
N GLN A 14 -10.95 -16.62 -4.13
CA GLN A 14 -10.00 -16.22 -3.07
C GLN A 14 -9.44 -17.43 -2.30
N ASP A 15 -9.28 -18.55 -3.02
CA ASP A 15 -8.76 -19.82 -2.50
C ASP A 15 -7.22 -19.85 -2.60
N TRP A 16 -6.59 -19.05 -1.74
CA TRP A 16 -5.14 -18.93 -1.60
C TRP A 16 -4.76 -18.46 -0.19
N GLU A 17 -3.63 -18.93 0.33
CA GLU A 17 -3.09 -18.50 1.63
C GLU A 17 -2.25 -17.22 1.50
N THR A 18 -1.58 -17.02 0.37
CA THR A 18 -0.82 -15.80 0.08
C THR A 18 -0.76 -15.56 -1.42
N SER A 19 -0.88 -14.30 -1.82
CA SER A 19 -0.64 -13.85 -3.19
C SER A 19 0.50 -12.84 -3.23
N PHE A 20 1.28 -12.89 -4.31
CA PHE A 20 2.31 -11.90 -4.59
C PHE A 20 1.87 -11.02 -5.75
N GLY A 21 1.90 -9.71 -5.54
CA GLY A 21 1.45 -8.74 -6.52
C GLY A 21 2.24 -7.45 -6.43
N SER A 22 2.11 -6.66 -7.48
CA SER A 22 2.63 -5.29 -7.56
C SER A 22 1.48 -4.35 -7.87
N PHE A 23 1.45 -3.22 -7.19
CA PHE A 23 0.53 -2.12 -7.50
C PHE A 23 1.35 -0.86 -7.76
N LEU A 24 0.81 -0.02 -8.63
CA LEU A 24 1.39 1.28 -8.92
C LEU A 24 0.52 2.32 -8.21
N SER A 25 1.19 3.29 -7.59
CA SER A 25 0.57 4.51 -7.11
C SER A 25 0.99 5.65 -8.02
N SER A 26 0.08 6.58 -8.28
CA SER A 26 0.47 7.88 -8.80
C SER A 26 1.00 8.77 -7.66
N LEU A 27 1.28 10.03 -7.99
CA LEU A 27 1.57 11.08 -7.01
C LEU A 27 0.35 11.42 -6.15
N GLU A 28 -0.85 11.16 -6.66
CA GLU A 28 -2.11 11.36 -5.94
C GLU A 28 -2.37 10.12 -5.05
N PRO A 29 -2.45 10.27 -3.71
CA PRO A 29 -2.58 9.12 -2.81
C PRO A 29 -3.93 8.39 -2.86
N ASN A 30 -5.01 9.07 -3.28
CA ASN A 30 -6.34 8.48 -3.44
C ASN A 30 -6.41 7.47 -4.61
N ASP A 31 -5.47 7.47 -5.54
CA ASP A 31 -5.39 6.44 -6.59
C ASP A 31 -5.28 5.03 -6.00
N LEU A 32 -4.80 4.90 -4.76
CA LEU A 32 -4.77 3.64 -4.01
C LEU A 32 -6.06 3.33 -3.25
N ALA A 33 -7.10 4.15 -3.30
CA ALA A 33 -8.36 3.88 -2.59
C ALA A 33 -8.97 2.54 -3.01
N GLY A 34 -8.85 2.17 -4.29
CA GLY A 34 -9.29 0.87 -4.81
C GLY A 34 -8.49 -0.33 -4.30
N VAL A 35 -7.36 -0.12 -3.62
CA VAL A 35 -6.60 -1.18 -2.93
C VAL A 35 -7.14 -1.42 -1.52
N TRP A 36 -7.58 -0.35 -0.85
CA TRP A 36 -7.88 -0.36 0.59
C TRP A 36 -9.37 -0.37 0.93
N THR A 37 -10.24 -0.08 -0.03
CA THR A 37 -11.68 -0.04 0.19
C THR A 37 -12.31 -1.43 0.03
N ALA A 38 -12.82 -1.96 1.14
CA ALA A 38 -13.44 -3.28 1.20
C ALA A 38 -14.66 -3.44 0.26
N GLU A 39 -15.41 -2.36 0.03
CA GLU A 39 -16.69 -2.39 -0.72
C GLU A 39 -16.47 -2.28 -2.23
N ASN A 40 -15.46 -1.53 -2.68
CA ASN A 40 -15.24 -1.19 -4.09
C ASN A 40 -14.26 -2.13 -4.82
N GLY A 41 -14.13 -3.38 -4.36
CA GLY A 41 -13.28 -4.37 -5.03
C GLY A 41 -11.79 -4.20 -4.75
N GLY A 42 -11.43 -4.00 -3.48
CA GLY A 42 -10.06 -3.91 -2.95
C GLY A 42 -9.05 -4.80 -3.67
N LEU A 43 -8.14 -4.25 -4.48
CA LEU A 43 -7.26 -5.01 -5.38
C LEU A 43 -6.31 -6.05 -4.74
N LEU A 44 -6.14 -6.07 -3.41
CA LEU A 44 -5.13 -6.91 -2.75
C LEU A 44 -5.68 -7.83 -1.65
N PHE A 45 -6.59 -7.35 -0.80
CA PHE A 45 -7.04 -8.12 0.34
C PHE A 45 -8.54 -7.93 0.57
N ASN A 46 -9.19 -9.02 0.96
CA ASN A 46 -10.61 -9.06 1.32
C ASN A 46 -11.56 -8.49 0.25
N LEU A 47 -11.30 -8.83 -1.02
CA LEU A 47 -12.08 -8.43 -2.20
C LEU A 47 -13.58 -8.69 -1.99
N SER A 48 -14.42 -7.68 -2.21
CA SER A 48 -15.87 -7.88 -2.28
C SER A 48 -16.25 -8.72 -3.51
N PRO A 49 -17.28 -9.57 -3.43
CA PRO A 49 -17.75 -10.33 -4.58
C PRO A 49 -18.30 -9.37 -5.64
N GLN A 50 -17.82 -9.48 -6.87
CA GLN A 50 -18.29 -8.65 -7.97
C GLN A 50 -19.72 -9.04 -8.41
N ALA A 51 -20.43 -8.10 -9.03
CA ALA A 51 -21.77 -8.33 -9.55
C ALA A 51 -21.78 -9.53 -10.52
N GLY A 52 -22.65 -10.51 -10.25
CA GLY A 52 -22.75 -11.74 -11.04
C GLY A 52 -21.86 -12.90 -10.56
N HIS A 53 -21.01 -12.69 -9.55
CA HIS A 53 -20.21 -13.74 -8.93
C HIS A 53 -20.87 -14.27 -7.65
N LYS A 54 -20.50 -15.51 -7.26
CA LYS A 54 -21.03 -16.12 -6.04
C LYS A 54 -20.55 -15.31 -4.81
N PRO A 55 -21.41 -15.12 -3.79
CA PRO A 55 -20.97 -14.51 -2.53
C PRO A 55 -19.83 -15.32 -1.91
N ILE A 56 -18.84 -14.62 -1.36
CA ILE A 56 -17.75 -15.25 -0.61
C ILE A 56 -18.29 -15.62 0.77
N GLN A 57 -18.34 -16.91 1.06
CA GLN A 57 -18.85 -17.40 2.33
C GLN A 57 -17.92 -17.00 3.49
N GLY A 58 -18.49 -16.46 4.57
CA GLY A 58 -17.73 -16.15 5.79
C GLY A 58 -16.82 -14.91 5.69
N ARG A 59 -16.94 -14.10 4.63
CA ARG A 59 -16.22 -12.83 4.52
C ARG A 59 -16.53 -11.93 5.72
N LYS A 60 -15.48 -11.40 6.36
CA LYS A 60 -15.58 -10.42 7.44
C LYS A 60 -14.66 -9.25 7.11
N VAL A 61 -15.21 -8.05 7.13
CA VAL A 61 -14.41 -6.82 7.05
C VAL A 61 -14.02 -6.46 8.47
N ALA A 62 -12.72 -6.32 8.73
CA ALA A 62 -12.25 -5.93 10.04
C ALA A 62 -12.50 -4.44 10.30
N ASP A 63 -12.64 -4.05 11.57
CA ASP A 63 -12.93 -2.64 11.91
C ASP A 63 -11.87 -1.68 11.39
N TRP A 64 -10.60 -2.09 11.44
CA TRP A 64 -9.47 -1.30 10.92
C TRP A 64 -9.54 -1.13 9.40
N GLU A 65 -10.01 -2.14 8.67
CA GLU A 65 -10.15 -2.11 7.21
C GLU A 65 -11.29 -1.17 6.80
N ALA A 66 -12.43 -1.28 7.50
CA ALA A 66 -13.54 -0.36 7.33
C ALA A 66 -13.12 1.08 7.64
N GLU A 67 -12.29 1.28 8.67
CA GLU A 67 -11.78 2.59 9.05
C GLU A 67 -10.85 3.19 7.98
N ILE A 68 -9.94 2.40 7.42
CA ILE A 68 -9.13 2.85 6.28
C ILE A 68 -10.03 3.29 5.11
N GLY A 69 -11.08 2.52 4.79
CA GLY A 69 -12.03 2.89 3.73
C GLY A 69 -12.75 4.23 4.00
N LYS A 70 -13.11 4.52 5.26
CA LYS A 70 -13.67 5.81 5.66
C LYS A 70 -12.65 6.94 5.51
N LEU A 71 -11.41 6.73 5.96
CA LEU A 71 -10.34 7.71 5.86
C LEU A 71 -10.03 8.06 4.39
N TYR A 72 -10.02 7.09 3.48
CA TYR A 72 -9.89 7.36 2.04
C TYR A 72 -11.05 8.21 1.51
N SER A 73 -12.28 7.89 1.92
CA SER A 73 -13.47 8.68 1.53
C SER A 73 -13.41 10.11 2.07
N GLN A 74 -12.93 10.30 3.30
CA GLN A 74 -12.71 11.62 3.91
C GLN A 74 -11.59 12.39 3.20
N ALA A 75 -10.47 11.74 2.89
CA ALA A 75 -9.35 12.36 2.20
C ALA A 75 -9.73 12.83 0.79
N ALA A 76 -10.61 12.12 0.10
CA ALA A 76 -11.14 12.51 -1.20
C ALA A 76 -12.04 13.77 -1.15
N GLN A 77 -12.62 14.07 0.01
CA GLN A 77 -13.52 15.22 0.23
C GLN A 77 -12.81 16.41 0.91
N GLU A 78 -11.57 16.23 1.36
CA GLU A 78 -10.78 17.27 2.03
C GLU A 78 -9.94 18.08 1.03
N PHE A 79 -10.08 19.40 1.09
CA PHE A 79 -9.40 20.34 0.19
C PHE A 79 -8.19 21.01 0.84
N ASP A 80 -8.10 21.02 2.18
CA ASP A 80 -6.92 21.48 2.90
C ASP A 80 -5.80 20.43 2.84
N GLU A 81 -4.66 20.82 2.26
CA GLU A 81 -3.54 19.90 2.04
C GLU A 81 -2.97 19.33 3.34
N ALA A 82 -2.88 20.14 4.40
CA ALA A 82 -2.32 19.70 5.67
C ALA A 82 -3.23 18.69 6.37
N LYS A 83 -4.56 18.92 6.34
CA LYS A 83 -5.54 17.97 6.85
C LYS A 83 -5.56 16.69 6.02
N ARG A 84 -5.57 16.81 4.68
CA ARG A 84 -5.55 15.64 3.79
C ARG A 84 -4.31 14.78 4.02
N LYS A 85 -3.14 15.41 4.22
CA LYS A 85 -1.90 14.72 4.57
C LYS A 85 -2.00 13.97 5.91
N ALA A 86 -2.63 14.57 6.92
CA ALA A 86 -2.84 13.92 8.21
C ALA A 86 -3.75 12.69 8.09
N ILE A 87 -4.81 12.77 7.27
CA ILE A 87 -5.71 11.64 7.00
C ILE A 87 -4.94 10.48 6.35
N TYR A 88 -4.14 10.73 5.31
CA TYR A 88 -3.33 9.69 4.68
C TYR A 88 -2.20 9.16 5.58
N ALA A 89 -1.69 9.96 6.51
CA ALA A 89 -0.73 9.47 7.50
C ALA A 89 -1.38 8.43 8.44
N GLU A 90 -2.66 8.63 8.79
CA GLU A 90 -3.39 7.68 9.62
C GLU A 90 -3.70 6.37 8.90
N THR A 91 -4.04 6.42 7.60
CA THR A 91 -4.20 5.18 6.81
C THR A 91 -2.90 4.37 6.77
N GLN A 92 -1.75 5.04 6.59
CA GLN A 92 -0.44 4.40 6.65
C GLN A 92 -0.15 3.82 8.04
N ARG A 93 -0.49 4.54 9.12
CA ARG A 93 -0.32 4.05 10.49
C ARG A 93 -1.10 2.76 10.72
N LEU A 94 -2.38 2.74 10.35
CA LEU A 94 -3.25 1.56 10.47
C LEU A 94 -2.71 0.39 9.61
N ALA A 95 -2.33 0.64 8.37
CA ALA A 95 -1.75 -0.37 7.50
C ALA A 95 -0.47 -1.01 8.10
N GLN A 96 0.37 -0.21 8.77
CA GLN A 96 1.59 -0.69 9.43
C GLN A 96 1.34 -1.37 10.78
N GLU A 97 0.21 -1.08 11.43
CA GLU A 97 -0.19 -1.72 12.68
C GLU A 97 -0.76 -3.13 12.45
N TYR A 98 -1.66 -3.25 11.45
CA TYR A 98 -2.35 -4.51 11.16
C TYR A 98 -1.64 -5.37 10.11
N LEU A 99 -0.68 -4.81 9.37
CA LEU A 99 0.18 -5.50 8.40
C LEU A 99 -0.58 -6.44 7.44
N PRO A 100 -1.63 -5.98 6.73
CA PRO A 100 -2.34 -6.84 5.77
C PRO A 100 -1.49 -7.17 4.54
N CYS A 101 -0.43 -6.39 4.28
CA CYS A 101 0.51 -6.61 3.20
C CYS A 101 1.94 -6.46 3.71
N ILE A 102 2.84 -7.30 3.21
CA ILE A 102 4.27 -7.20 3.47
C ILE A 102 4.92 -6.48 2.28
N TYR A 103 5.36 -5.24 2.51
CA TYR A 103 6.05 -4.44 1.48
C TYR A 103 7.46 -4.97 1.25
N LEU A 104 7.75 -5.45 0.04
CA LEU A 104 9.07 -6.03 -0.29
C LEU A 104 10.04 -5.02 -0.91
N ILE A 105 9.56 -4.24 -1.88
CA ILE A 105 10.42 -3.37 -2.69
C ILE A 105 9.77 -2.00 -2.91
N ASN A 106 10.59 -0.95 -2.86
CA ASN A 106 10.27 0.32 -3.49
C ASN A 106 11.06 0.42 -4.80
N ARG A 107 10.36 0.57 -5.92
CA ARG A 107 10.95 0.40 -7.26
C ARG A 107 11.85 1.58 -7.59
N LEU A 108 13.11 1.29 -7.90
CA LEU A 108 13.98 2.23 -8.59
C LEU A 108 13.92 1.90 -10.09
N GLU A 109 13.51 2.87 -10.90
CA GLU A 109 13.44 2.71 -12.35
C GLU A 109 14.81 3.00 -12.97
N MET A 110 15.30 2.08 -13.80
CA MET A 110 16.52 2.26 -14.59
C MET A 110 16.14 2.41 -16.06
N MET A 111 16.51 3.53 -16.67
CA MET A 111 16.27 3.79 -18.08
C MET A 111 17.60 3.82 -18.84
N ALA A 112 17.67 3.08 -19.95
CA ALA A 112 18.77 3.14 -20.90
C ALA A 112 18.28 3.82 -22.19
N VAL A 113 19.06 4.77 -22.70
CA VAL A 113 18.73 5.56 -23.87
C VAL A 113 19.85 5.42 -24.89
N ARG A 114 19.51 5.28 -26.18
CA ARG A 114 20.50 5.11 -27.25
C ARG A 114 21.34 6.38 -27.38
N ASP A 115 22.64 6.20 -27.59
CA ASP A 115 23.53 7.32 -27.92
C ASP A 115 23.04 8.09 -29.16
N GLY A 116 23.10 9.41 -29.09
CA GLY A 116 22.60 10.35 -30.10
C GLY A 116 21.08 10.60 -30.11
N THR A 117 20.29 9.97 -29.24
CA THR A 117 18.86 10.33 -29.11
C THR A 117 18.69 11.51 -28.14
N LYS A 118 17.91 12.52 -28.53
CA LYS A 118 17.53 13.61 -27.62
C LYS A 118 16.57 13.04 -26.57
N CYS A 119 17.11 12.80 -25.37
CA CYS A 119 16.33 12.38 -24.22
C CYS A 119 15.45 13.56 -23.75
N PRO A 120 14.12 13.39 -23.61
CA PRO A 120 13.28 14.42 -23.03
C PRO A 120 13.65 14.66 -21.55
N PRO A 121 13.60 15.90 -21.04
CA PRO A 121 14.01 16.22 -19.67
C PRO A 121 13.30 15.40 -18.58
N SER A 122 12.08 14.92 -18.85
CA SER A 122 11.29 14.08 -17.94
C SER A 122 11.98 12.75 -17.58
N ALA A 123 12.80 12.20 -18.46
CA ALA A 123 13.55 10.97 -18.20
C ALA A 123 14.81 11.19 -17.32
N ILE A 124 15.26 12.45 -17.18
CA ILE A 124 16.41 12.83 -16.33
C ILE A 124 15.94 13.24 -14.92
N ALA A 125 14.69 13.68 -14.79
CA ALA A 125 14.15 14.31 -13.58
C ALA A 125 13.80 13.35 -12.42
N SER A 126 13.88 12.02 -12.58
CA SER A 126 13.57 11.10 -11.46
C SER A 126 14.55 11.20 -10.28
N LYS A 127 15.65 11.97 -10.42
CA LYS A 127 16.67 12.19 -9.39
C LYS A 127 16.52 13.46 -8.54
N ALA A 128 15.53 14.34 -8.74
CA ALA A 128 15.61 15.69 -8.14
C ALA A 128 14.40 16.24 -7.33
N SER A 129 13.23 15.59 -7.24
CA SER A 129 12.03 16.30 -6.73
C SER A 129 11.38 15.83 -5.43
N ASN A 130 11.86 14.79 -4.73
CA ASN A 130 11.12 14.24 -3.57
C ASN A 130 11.79 14.47 -2.21
N THR A 131 12.31 15.67 -1.96
CA THR A 131 12.55 16.12 -0.58
C THR A 131 12.09 17.56 -0.42
N PRO A 132 10.99 17.81 0.32
CA PRO A 132 10.67 19.15 0.79
C PRO A 132 11.84 19.67 1.64
N PRO A 133 12.25 20.95 1.52
CA PRO A 133 13.42 21.49 2.21
C PRO A 133 13.34 21.46 3.76
N ASN A 134 12.19 21.07 4.35
CA ASN A 134 11.97 21.03 5.79
C ASN A 134 11.33 19.73 6.31
N THR A 135 11.60 18.58 5.71
CA THR A 135 11.15 17.30 6.31
C THR A 135 12.22 16.81 7.30
N PRO A 136 11.95 16.74 8.62
CA PRO A 136 12.87 16.07 9.53
C PRO A 136 13.04 14.60 9.09
N PRO A 137 14.25 14.04 9.16
CA PRO A 137 14.53 12.72 8.61
C PRO A 137 13.81 11.64 9.43
N LEU A 138 12.67 11.17 8.94
CA LEU A 138 11.92 10.06 9.56
C LEU A 138 12.57 8.68 9.31
N LEU A 139 13.72 8.62 8.64
CA LEU A 139 14.39 7.36 8.28
C LEU A 139 15.75 7.12 8.96
N THR A 140 16.17 7.97 9.90
CA THR A 140 17.40 7.68 10.68
C THR A 140 17.15 6.72 11.85
N ASN A 141 15.89 6.45 12.22
CA ASN A 141 15.55 5.67 13.43
C ASN A 141 15.06 4.24 13.20
N PHE A 142 14.92 3.76 11.96
CA PHE A 142 14.55 2.36 11.70
C PHE A 142 15.61 1.37 12.22
N GLY A 143 16.90 1.71 12.07
CA GLY A 143 18.00 0.89 12.61
C GLY A 143 18.08 0.89 14.15
N THR A 144 17.69 2.00 14.78
CA THR A 144 17.75 2.16 16.24
C THR A 144 16.58 1.49 16.95
N PHE A 145 15.38 1.49 16.34
CA PHE A 145 14.20 0.84 16.91
C PHE A 145 14.30 -0.70 16.90
N MET A 146 14.86 -1.29 15.83
CA MET A 146 15.10 -2.73 15.76
C MET A 146 16.16 -3.20 16.77
N LYS A 147 17.21 -2.41 17.01
CA LYS A 147 18.19 -2.70 18.08
C LYS A 147 17.59 -2.57 19.48
N SER A 148 16.74 -1.56 19.72
CA SER A 148 16.08 -1.34 21.02
C SER A 148 15.12 -2.48 21.41
N LYS A 149 14.31 -2.98 20.46
CA LYS A 149 13.40 -4.12 20.72
C LYS A 149 14.13 -5.46 20.84
N SER A 150 15.28 -5.64 20.17
CA SER A 150 16.10 -6.84 20.27
C SER A 150 16.77 -6.97 21.66
N HIS A 151 17.22 -5.88 22.28
CA HIS A 151 17.91 -5.93 23.57
C HIS A 151 16.96 -6.03 24.78
N ASN A 152 15.67 -5.71 24.62
CA ASN A 152 14.72 -5.66 25.75
C ASN A 152 13.79 -6.89 25.85
N LYS A 153 13.93 -7.87 24.95
CA LYS A 153 13.20 -9.16 25.03
C LYS A 153 14.02 -10.32 25.59
N ALA A 154 15.35 -10.19 25.66
CA ALA A 154 16.23 -11.25 26.15
C ALA A 154 16.33 -11.36 27.69
N SER A 155 15.76 -10.41 28.45
CA SER A 155 15.85 -10.35 29.91
C SER A 155 14.51 -10.60 30.64
N ARG A 156 13.47 -11.08 29.96
CA ARG A 156 12.13 -11.32 30.55
C ARG A 156 11.48 -12.68 30.24
N LEU A 157 12.25 -13.65 29.76
CA LEU A 157 11.83 -15.04 29.70
C LEU A 157 12.77 -15.85 30.59
N GLY A 158 12.41 -15.94 31.87
CA GLY A 158 12.89 -16.99 32.75
C GLY A 158 12.19 -18.28 32.35
N PHE A 159 12.95 -19.16 31.69
CA PHE A 159 12.94 -20.59 31.96
C PHE A 159 14.29 -20.92 32.59
#